data_AF-A0A372R728-F1
#
_entry.id   AF-A0A372R728-F1
#
_cell.length_a   1.000
_cell.length_b   1.000
_cell.length_c   1.000
_cell.angle_alpha   90.00
_cell.angle_beta   90.00
_cell.angle_gamma   90.00
#
_symmetry.space_group_name_H-M   'P 1'
#
loop_
_entity.id
_entity.type
_entity.pdbx_description
1 polymer ?
#
loop_
_entity_poly.entity_id
_entity_poly.type
_entity_poly.pdbx_seq_one_letter_code
_entity_poly.pdbx_strand_id
1 'polypeptide(L)'
;MTRFLLHFIHTQRNMTSPPKSNPVVIDWTTSTKESSFIQLGTAPTPQENSHVQSIEPEALLSTKDILLVNIDDLLTAKPLANISSHTNKEFSFLISFEKFHVTKPHRTGFNKIYEFRRSRSFFFEIVDQLPDTNEIHLKIYTNDYHMSSTPIRYYSTSRLPNCRFQIFKCLTHFFSSQRVIPKRIQDKYFDMLRKKLLDRITFIKSREQNKSQRNHMIKTFFNFSYKKYRFYFGIYKACSHPAHTLRGTNISPLCTSPSPFIMSDERKACIDHFDKLVFYHHDNMSGNSQNVTAPQ
;
A
#
# COMPACT_ATOMS: atom_id res chain seq x y z
N MET A 1 43.65 -29.07 2.85
CA MET A 1 43.91 -30.08 3.89
C MET A 1 44.78 -29.44 4.95
N THR A 2 44.29 -29.38 6.21
CA THR A 2 45.09 -29.23 7.46
C THR A 2 45.77 -27.84 7.64
N ARG A 3 45.64 -27.04 8.71
CA ARG A 3 45.08 -27.18 10.07
C ARG A 3 44.85 -25.76 10.63
N PHE A 4 43.84 -25.68 11.49
CA PHE A 4 43.47 -24.58 12.37
C PHE A 4 44.59 -24.14 13.33
N LEU A 5 44.67 -22.83 13.64
CA LEU A 5 45.06 -22.37 14.98
C LEU A 5 44.32 -21.06 15.32
N LEU A 6 43.35 -21.18 16.23
CA LEU A 6 42.66 -20.09 16.92
C LEU A 6 43.52 -19.66 18.11
N HIS A 7 43.86 -18.38 18.20
CA HIS A 7 44.41 -17.78 19.42
C HIS A 7 43.29 -16.92 20.05
N PHE A 8 42.67 -17.45 21.11
CA PHE A 8 41.76 -16.74 21.99
C PHE A 8 42.58 -16.17 23.15
N ILE A 9 42.58 -14.84 23.33
CA ILE A 9 43.11 -14.19 24.53
C ILE A 9 41.96 -14.03 25.53
N HIS A 10 42.20 -14.55 26.72
CA HIS A 10 41.35 -14.49 27.88
C HIS A 10 41.52 -13.11 28.55
N THR A 11 40.42 -12.39 28.81
CA THR A 11 40.42 -11.29 29.78
C THR A 11 39.18 -11.38 30.64
N GLN A 12 39.38 -11.79 31.89
CA GLN A 12 38.40 -11.79 32.97
C GLN A 12 38.11 -10.35 33.40
N ARG A 13 36.84 -9.93 33.41
CA ARG A 13 36.35 -8.83 34.25
C ARG A 13 34.97 -9.15 34.80
N ASN A 14 34.97 -9.21 36.14
CA ASN A 14 33.94 -9.33 37.15
C ASN A 14 32.48 -9.08 36.78
N MET A 15 31.66 -10.01 37.28
CA MET A 15 30.21 -9.97 37.34
C MET A 15 29.72 -9.02 38.44
N THR A 16 28.67 -8.25 38.11
CA THR A 16 27.67 -7.74 39.05
C THR A 16 26.30 -8.16 38.55
N SER A 17 25.57 -8.91 39.36
CA SER A 17 24.27 -9.52 39.08
C SER A 17 23.13 -8.50 38.96
N PRO A 18 22.19 -8.64 38.00
CA PRO A 18 20.93 -7.91 38.01
C PRO A 18 19.88 -8.60 38.89
N PRO A 19 18.92 -7.86 39.47
CA PRO A 19 17.92 -8.41 40.37
C PRO A 19 16.89 -9.28 39.62
N LYS A 20 16.49 -10.38 40.26
CA LYS A 20 15.51 -11.36 39.76
C LYS A 20 14.11 -10.73 39.72
N SER A 21 13.56 -10.54 38.52
CA SER A 21 12.13 -10.29 38.30
C SER A 21 11.42 -11.60 37.97
N ASN A 22 10.40 -11.94 38.75
CA ASN A 22 9.61 -13.17 38.60
C ASN A 22 9.00 -13.30 37.19
N PRO A 23 9.01 -14.51 36.57
CA PRO A 23 8.35 -14.72 35.29
C PRO A 23 6.82 -14.69 35.47
N VAL A 24 6.16 -13.82 34.70
CA VAL A 24 4.71 -13.84 34.53
C VAL A 24 4.35 -15.12 33.78
N VAL A 25 3.73 -16.07 34.49
CA VAL A 25 3.09 -17.24 33.90
C VAL A 25 1.80 -16.78 33.24
N ILE A 26 1.76 -16.78 31.91
CA ILE A 26 0.54 -16.53 31.14
C ILE A 26 -0.17 -17.87 30.97
N ASP A 27 -1.27 -18.04 31.71
CA ASP A 27 -2.21 -19.15 31.56
C ASP A 27 -3.04 -18.96 30.28
N TRP A 28 -3.01 -19.95 29.38
CA TRP A 28 -3.69 -19.94 28.08
C TRP A 28 -5.08 -20.59 28.10
N THR A 29 -5.68 -20.85 29.27
CA THR A 29 -6.96 -21.56 29.37
C THR A 29 -8.21 -20.68 29.23
N THR A 30 -8.10 -19.40 28.89
CA THR A 30 -9.26 -18.52 28.61
C THR A 30 -9.29 -18.06 27.16
N SER A 31 -9.66 -18.96 26.26
CA SER A 31 -9.98 -18.63 24.86
C SER A 31 -11.38 -18.03 24.78
N THR A 32 -11.46 -16.70 24.71
CA THR A 32 -12.70 -15.97 24.44
C THR A 32 -13.06 -16.16 22.98
N LYS A 33 -14.21 -16.81 22.75
CA LYS A 33 -14.90 -16.93 21.45
C LYS A 33 -15.07 -15.55 20.83
N GLU A 34 -14.43 -15.31 19.69
CA GLU A 34 -14.94 -14.58 18.52
C GLU A 34 -13.81 -14.34 17.49
N SER A 35 -13.50 -15.37 16.70
CA SER A 35 -12.94 -15.18 15.36
C SER A 35 -13.31 -16.38 14.50
N SER A 36 -14.39 -16.25 13.73
CA SER A 36 -14.80 -17.24 12.74
C SER A 36 -13.87 -17.16 11.53
N PHE A 37 -12.90 -18.07 11.48
CA PHE A 37 -12.17 -18.39 10.26
C PHE A 37 -13.08 -19.22 9.34
N ILE A 38 -13.42 -18.68 8.16
CA ILE A 38 -14.06 -19.47 7.10
C ILE A 38 -12.96 -20.14 6.28
N GLN A 39 -12.83 -21.45 6.43
CA GLN A 39 -12.00 -22.34 5.63
C GLN A 39 -12.93 -23.05 4.62
N LEU A 40 -12.81 -22.71 3.33
CA LEU A 40 -13.61 -23.32 2.25
C LEU A 40 -12.83 -24.47 1.61
N GLY A 41 -13.38 -25.69 1.73
CA GLY A 41 -13.03 -26.82 0.87
C GLY A 41 -13.31 -28.19 1.49
N THR A 42 -14.46 -28.79 1.16
CA THR A 42 -14.62 -30.14 0.56
C THR A 42 -16.12 -30.39 0.32
N ALA A 43 -16.47 -30.72 -0.91
CA ALA A 43 -17.82 -31.15 -1.30
C ALA A 43 -18.03 -32.64 -0.98
N PRO A 44 -19.27 -33.01 -0.62
CA PRO A 44 -19.85 -34.29 -1.05
C PRO A 44 -21.19 -34.08 -1.78
N THR A 45 -21.39 -34.82 -2.86
CA THR A 45 -22.67 -35.07 -3.55
C THR A 45 -23.14 -36.51 -3.23
N PRO A 46 -24.34 -36.94 -3.64
CA PRO A 46 -25.65 -36.28 -3.65
C PRO A 46 -26.76 -37.16 -3.04
N GLN A 47 -27.91 -36.60 -2.63
CA GLN A 47 -29.16 -37.38 -2.56
C GLN A 47 -30.34 -36.58 -3.13
N GLU A 48 -31.14 -37.33 -3.87
CA GLU A 48 -32.27 -36.96 -4.71
C GLU A 48 -33.46 -36.46 -3.89
N ASN A 49 -34.22 -35.50 -4.43
CA ASN A 49 -35.64 -35.70 -4.68
C ASN A 49 -36.24 -34.60 -5.58
N SER A 50 -37.11 -35.10 -6.45
CA SER A 50 -37.89 -34.51 -7.53
C SER A 50 -38.72 -33.27 -7.19
N HIS A 51 -38.79 -32.32 -8.14
CA HIS A 51 -40.06 -32.01 -8.85
C HIS A 51 -39.79 -31.26 -10.16
N VAL A 52 -40.47 -31.72 -11.21
CA VAL A 52 -40.47 -31.24 -12.61
C VAL A 52 -41.32 -29.98 -12.76
N GLN A 53 -40.86 -29.01 -13.57
CA GLN A 53 -41.67 -28.35 -14.60
C GLN A 53 -40.78 -27.67 -15.65
N SER A 54 -41.05 -27.98 -16.92
CA SER A 54 -40.31 -27.58 -18.11
C SER A 54 -40.76 -26.23 -18.67
N ILE A 55 -39.81 -25.38 -19.06
CA ILE A 55 -39.93 -24.43 -20.18
C ILE A 55 -38.55 -24.38 -20.87
N GLU A 56 -38.52 -24.66 -22.17
CA GLU A 56 -37.36 -24.61 -23.06
C GLU A 56 -37.60 -23.49 -24.11
N PRO A 57 -36.61 -23.07 -24.91
CA PRO A 57 -35.41 -22.30 -24.55
C PRO A 57 -35.40 -20.90 -25.21
N GLU A 58 -34.79 -19.91 -24.58
CA GLU A 58 -34.40 -18.65 -25.25
C GLU A 58 -32.88 -18.48 -25.28
N ALA A 59 -32.41 -18.00 -26.42
CA ALA A 59 -31.07 -18.15 -26.95
C ALA A 59 -29.97 -17.44 -26.15
N LEU A 60 -28.84 -18.15 -26.01
CA LEU A 60 -27.56 -17.65 -25.53
C LEU A 60 -26.99 -16.60 -26.50
N LEU A 61 -27.00 -15.32 -26.12
CA LEU A 61 -26.07 -14.33 -26.65
C LEU A 61 -24.85 -14.24 -25.72
N SER A 62 -23.81 -14.96 -26.10
CA SER A 62 -22.49 -14.97 -25.47
C SER A 62 -21.87 -13.57 -25.48
N THR A 63 -21.59 -13.00 -24.30
CA THR A 63 -20.94 -11.70 -24.10
C THR A 63 -19.48 -11.64 -24.60
N LYS A 64 -19.01 -12.67 -25.32
CA LYS A 64 -17.66 -12.72 -25.92
C LYS A 64 -17.57 -12.03 -27.29
N ASP A 65 -18.69 -11.65 -27.89
CA ASP A 65 -18.71 -11.10 -29.25
C ASP A 65 -18.73 -9.55 -29.30
N ILE A 66 -18.57 -8.86 -28.16
CA ILE A 66 -18.50 -7.38 -28.09
C ILE A 66 -17.05 -6.86 -27.97
N LEU A 67 -16.04 -7.73 -27.87
CA LEU A 67 -14.64 -7.33 -27.66
C LEU A 67 -13.66 -7.73 -28.78
N LEU A 68 -14.17 -8.02 -29.98
CA LEU A 68 -13.36 -8.27 -31.17
C LEU A 68 -13.71 -7.25 -32.27
N VAL A 69 -13.51 -5.96 -31.98
CA VAL A 69 -13.24 -5.00 -33.05
C VAL A 69 -11.73 -5.01 -33.24
N ASN A 70 -11.29 -5.79 -34.22
CA ASN A 70 -9.91 -5.84 -34.70
C ASN A 70 -9.53 -4.45 -35.23
N ILE A 71 -8.42 -3.92 -34.74
CA ILE A 71 -7.88 -2.60 -35.10
C ILE A 71 -7.27 -2.61 -36.53
N ASP A 72 -7.08 -3.79 -37.13
CA ASP A 72 -6.33 -3.96 -38.38
C ASP A 72 -7.14 -3.66 -39.67
N ASP A 73 -8.48 -3.55 -39.60
CA ASP A 73 -9.32 -3.29 -40.79
C ASP A 73 -9.46 -1.79 -41.14
N LEU A 74 -8.86 -0.86 -40.38
CA LEU A 74 -8.94 0.58 -40.64
C LEU A 74 -7.89 1.13 -41.63
N LEU A 75 -7.03 0.28 -42.22
CA LEU A 75 -5.94 0.74 -43.09
C LEU A 75 -6.25 0.73 -44.60
N THR A 76 -7.49 0.44 -45.03
CA THR A 76 -7.79 0.40 -46.48
C THR A 76 -9.10 1.11 -46.83
N ALA A 77 -9.14 2.45 -46.71
CA ALA A 77 -10.11 3.27 -47.43
C ALA A 77 -9.52 4.65 -47.77
N LYS A 78 -9.55 5.00 -49.06
CA LYS A 78 -9.20 6.34 -49.58
C LYS A 78 -10.22 7.40 -49.14
N PRO A 79 -9.83 8.68 -49.02
CA PRO A 79 -10.55 9.65 -48.20
C PRO A 79 -11.71 10.31 -48.96
N LEU A 80 -12.90 10.30 -48.36
CA LEU A 80 -13.93 11.29 -48.63
C LEU A 80 -13.78 12.42 -47.60
N ALA A 81 -13.65 13.63 -48.11
CA ALA A 81 -13.39 14.85 -47.36
C ALA A 81 -14.47 15.18 -46.31
N ASN A 82 -14.05 15.96 -45.30
CA ASN A 82 -14.81 16.56 -44.20
C ASN A 82 -15.13 15.68 -42.99
N ILE A 83 -14.10 15.46 -42.16
CA ILE A 83 -14.29 15.41 -40.71
C ILE A 83 -13.35 16.44 -40.09
N SER A 84 -13.94 17.40 -39.39
CA SER A 84 -13.29 18.35 -38.49
C SER A 84 -12.08 17.71 -37.80
N SER A 85 -10.89 18.27 -38.02
CA SER A 85 -9.67 17.87 -37.35
C SER A 85 -9.76 18.26 -35.87
N HIS A 86 -10.48 17.45 -35.08
CA HIS A 86 -10.16 17.33 -33.67
C HIS A 86 -8.74 16.79 -33.60
N THR A 87 -7.75 17.68 -33.54
CA THR A 87 -6.41 17.33 -33.09
C THR A 87 -6.59 16.81 -31.67
N ASN A 88 -6.72 15.49 -31.50
CA ASN A 88 -6.75 14.86 -30.20
C ASN A 88 -5.39 15.17 -29.55
N LYS A 89 -5.36 16.22 -28.72
CA LYS A 89 -4.15 16.62 -28.01
C LYS A 89 -3.80 15.50 -27.05
N GLU A 90 -2.82 14.69 -27.42
CA GLU A 90 -2.31 13.61 -26.59
C GLU A 90 -1.29 14.20 -25.60
N PHE A 91 -1.57 14.05 -24.32
CA PHE A 91 -0.70 14.50 -23.24
C PHE A 91 0.13 13.31 -22.76
N SER A 92 1.43 13.50 -22.63
CA SER A 92 2.32 12.44 -22.14
C SER A 92 2.74 12.68 -20.69
N PHE A 93 3.01 11.60 -19.97
CA PHE A 93 3.52 11.63 -18.61
C PHE A 93 4.40 10.40 -18.36
N LEU A 94 5.25 10.48 -17.33
CA LEU A 94 6.21 9.45 -17.00
C LEU A 94 5.77 8.63 -15.78
N ILE A 95 6.12 7.35 -15.77
CA ILE A 95 6.04 6.49 -14.58
C ILE A 95 7.40 5.81 -14.40
N SER A 96 7.91 5.81 -13.17
CA SER A 96 9.13 5.07 -12.81
C SER A 96 9.05 4.48 -11.40
N PHE A 97 9.95 3.55 -11.09
CA PHE A 97 10.16 3.10 -9.71
C PHE A 97 11.18 3.99 -8.98
N GLU A 98 10.84 4.38 -7.76
CA GLU A 98 11.73 5.09 -6.85
C GLU A 98 12.06 4.21 -5.64
N LYS A 99 13.34 4.08 -5.31
CA LYS A 99 13.78 3.22 -4.21
C LYS A 99 13.73 4.02 -2.91
N PHE A 100 13.10 3.49 -1.86
CA PHE A 100 13.15 4.09 -0.53
C PHE A 100 14.06 3.31 0.42
N HIS A 101 14.66 4.04 1.37
CA HIS A 101 15.59 3.46 2.32
C HIS A 101 14.90 2.42 3.20
N VAL A 102 15.58 1.28 3.36
CA VAL A 102 15.12 0.19 4.20
C VAL A 102 15.83 0.31 5.54
N THR A 103 15.06 0.63 6.57
CA THR A 103 15.56 0.81 7.93
C THR A 103 15.81 -0.54 8.60
N LYS A 104 16.47 -0.54 9.77
CA LYS A 104 16.70 -1.77 10.52
C LYS A 104 15.35 -2.44 10.83
N PRO A 105 15.19 -3.74 10.57
CA PRO A 105 13.89 -4.37 10.45
C PRO A 105 13.23 -4.59 11.81
N HIS A 106 12.42 -3.65 12.29
CA HIS A 106 11.38 -3.99 13.26
C HIS A 106 10.21 -4.64 12.51
N ARG A 107 10.12 -5.97 12.57
CA ARG A 107 9.26 -6.78 11.67
C ARG A 107 7.80 -6.91 12.10
N THR A 108 7.35 -6.11 13.06
CA THR A 108 6.01 -6.26 13.63
C THR A 108 5.04 -5.19 13.14
N GLY A 109 3.75 -5.52 13.19
CA GLY A 109 2.68 -4.60 12.84
C GLY A 109 2.80 -4.03 11.42
N PHE A 110 2.78 -2.70 11.34
CA PHE A 110 2.77 -1.93 10.10
C PHE A 110 4.17 -1.65 9.55
N ASN A 111 5.24 -1.91 10.31
CA ASN A 111 6.64 -1.72 9.88
C ASN A 111 7.14 -2.80 8.90
N LYS A 112 6.33 -3.84 8.64
CA LYS A 112 6.63 -4.89 7.66
C LYS A 112 6.89 -4.35 6.25
N ILE A 113 6.38 -3.17 5.92
CA ILE A 113 6.57 -2.53 4.61
C ILE A 113 8.03 -2.19 4.31
N TYR A 114 8.87 -2.07 5.33
CA TYR A 114 10.30 -1.79 5.16
C TYR A 114 11.11 -3.08 4.94
N GLU A 115 10.56 -4.28 5.17
CA GLU A 115 11.31 -5.52 5.00
C GLU A 115 11.52 -5.86 3.51
N PHE A 116 12.76 -5.80 3.04
CA PHE A 116 13.11 -6.08 1.64
C PHE A 116 13.39 -7.56 1.32
N ARG A 117 13.60 -8.42 2.32
CA ARG A 117 14.07 -9.80 2.07
C ARG A 117 12.96 -10.75 1.62
N ARG A 118 11.80 -10.68 2.26
CA ARG A 118 10.69 -11.65 2.06
C ARG A 118 9.44 -11.05 1.43
N SER A 119 9.37 -9.73 1.39
CA SER A 119 8.24 -8.97 0.88
C SER A 119 8.72 -7.80 0.04
N ARG A 120 7.92 -7.44 -0.96
CA ARG A 120 8.16 -6.26 -1.77
C ARG A 120 7.03 -5.27 -1.57
N SER A 121 7.38 -4.02 -1.35
CA SER A 121 6.43 -2.94 -1.16
C SER A 121 6.38 -2.08 -2.41
N PHE A 122 5.18 -1.66 -2.80
CA PHE A 122 4.94 -0.79 -3.93
C PHE A 122 3.90 0.25 -3.51
N PHE A 123 4.37 1.48 -3.30
CA PHE A 123 3.55 2.61 -2.90
C PHE A 123 3.34 3.55 -4.08
N PHE A 124 2.10 3.73 -4.48
CA PHE A 124 1.71 4.49 -5.65
C PHE A 124 1.54 5.96 -5.27
N GLU A 125 2.33 6.83 -5.90
CA GLU A 125 2.12 8.28 -5.84
C GLU A 125 0.92 8.67 -6.69
N ILE A 126 0.17 9.66 -6.19
CA ILE A 126 -0.99 10.24 -6.88
C ILE A 126 -0.79 11.75 -6.91
N VAL A 127 -0.90 12.30 -8.10
CA VAL A 127 -0.74 13.74 -8.35
C VAL A 127 -2.12 14.34 -8.53
N ASP A 128 -2.53 15.18 -7.58
CA ASP A 128 -3.84 15.86 -7.59
C ASP A 128 -3.76 17.29 -8.16
N GLN A 129 -2.55 17.82 -8.40
CA GLN A 129 -2.29 19.16 -8.92
C GLN A 129 -1.27 19.10 -10.04
N LEU A 130 -1.38 19.98 -11.04
CA LEU A 130 -0.34 20.08 -12.07
C LEU A 130 0.94 20.61 -11.40
N PRO A 131 2.07 19.90 -11.53
CA PRO A 131 3.32 20.45 -11.05
C PRO A 131 3.68 21.70 -11.86
N ASP A 132 4.50 22.58 -11.29
CA ASP A 132 5.09 23.71 -12.03
C ASP A 132 5.99 23.25 -13.20
N THR A 133 6.27 21.94 -13.27
CA THR A 133 6.95 21.29 -14.38
C THR A 133 5.97 20.97 -15.52
N ASN A 134 6.43 21.12 -16.76
CA ASN A 134 5.61 20.87 -17.95
C ASN A 134 5.14 19.42 -18.11
N GLU A 135 5.76 18.46 -17.40
CA GLU A 135 5.43 17.04 -17.46
C GLU A 135 5.11 16.48 -16.07
N ILE A 136 4.09 15.62 -16.00
CA ILE A 136 3.76 14.83 -14.81
C ILE A 136 4.70 13.62 -14.76
N HIS A 137 5.29 13.36 -13.60
CA HIS A 137 6.09 12.16 -13.34
C HIS A 137 5.58 11.45 -12.09
N LEU A 138 4.88 10.33 -12.29
CA LEU A 138 4.38 9.50 -11.20
C LEU A 138 5.46 8.53 -10.74
N LYS A 139 5.64 8.38 -9.43
CA LYS A 139 6.58 7.41 -8.87
C LYS A 139 5.85 6.26 -8.19
N ILE A 140 6.41 5.07 -8.36
CA ILE A 140 6.06 3.88 -7.57
C ILE A 140 7.21 3.62 -6.62
N TYR A 141 7.02 3.96 -5.35
CA TYR A 141 8.04 3.81 -4.33
C TYR A 141 8.15 2.35 -3.90
N THR A 142 9.36 1.79 -3.94
CA THR A 142 9.61 0.38 -3.66
C THR A 142 10.83 0.13 -2.79
N ASN A 143 10.78 -0.96 -2.03
CA ASN A 143 11.94 -1.51 -1.32
C ASN A 143 12.65 -2.62 -2.13
N ASP A 144 12.20 -2.89 -3.36
CA ASP A 144 12.84 -3.83 -4.26
C ASP A 144 13.94 -3.13 -5.07
N TYR A 145 15.20 -3.34 -4.65
CA TYR A 145 16.36 -2.75 -5.31
C TYR A 145 16.60 -3.27 -6.73
N HIS A 146 15.95 -4.36 -7.13
CA HIS A 146 16.06 -4.89 -8.50
C HIS A 146 15.12 -4.19 -9.49
N MET A 147 14.22 -3.33 -9.02
CA MET A 147 13.33 -2.57 -9.90
C MET A 147 14.11 -1.46 -10.62
N SER A 148 13.92 -1.37 -11.93
CA SER A 148 14.55 -0.34 -12.76
C SER A 148 13.95 1.02 -12.44
N SER A 149 14.81 2.04 -12.30
CA SER A 149 14.35 3.41 -12.11
C SER A 149 14.21 4.19 -13.42
N THR A 150 14.42 3.52 -14.56
CA THR A 150 14.23 4.13 -15.89
C THR A 150 12.76 4.50 -16.10
N PRO A 151 12.45 5.78 -16.38
CA PRO A 151 11.07 6.20 -16.61
C PRO A 151 10.53 5.66 -17.93
N ILE A 152 9.24 5.30 -17.93
CA ILE A 152 8.50 4.89 -19.12
C ILE A 152 7.41 5.92 -19.39
N ARG A 153 7.27 6.29 -20.67
CA ARG A 153 6.28 7.26 -21.13
C ARG A 153 4.92 6.59 -21.35
N TYR A 154 3.88 7.25 -20.86
CA TYR A 154 2.49 6.91 -21.07
C TYR A 154 1.74 8.12 -21.60
N TYR A 155 0.56 7.87 -22.16
CA TYR A 155 -0.27 8.89 -22.76
C TYR A 155 -1.65 8.97 -22.12
N SER A 156 -2.23 10.16 -22.17
CA SER A 156 -3.56 10.50 -21.68
C SER A 156 -4.23 11.52 -22.60
N THR A 157 -5.54 11.49 -22.63
CA THR A 157 -6.37 12.51 -23.28
C THR A 157 -6.53 13.76 -22.42
N SER A 158 -6.05 13.76 -21.17
CA SER A 158 -6.08 14.89 -20.25
C SER A 158 -4.66 15.29 -19.85
N ARG A 159 -4.43 16.60 -19.71
CA ARG A 159 -3.17 17.15 -19.19
C ARG A 159 -2.87 16.65 -17.77
N LEU A 160 -3.90 16.56 -16.92
CA LEU A 160 -3.83 15.93 -15.60
C LEU A 160 -4.74 14.71 -15.60
N PRO A 161 -4.18 13.49 -15.70
CA PRO A 161 -4.99 12.29 -15.68
C PRO A 161 -5.65 12.13 -14.32
N ASN A 162 -6.92 11.72 -14.27
CA ASN A 162 -7.61 11.51 -12.99
C ASN A 162 -7.00 10.34 -12.21
N CYS A 163 -7.24 10.29 -10.89
CA CYS A 163 -6.67 9.26 -10.01
C CYS A 163 -7.00 7.82 -10.44
N ARG A 164 -8.18 7.57 -11.02
CA ARG A 164 -8.56 6.24 -11.53
C ARG A 164 -7.66 5.81 -12.69
N PHE A 165 -7.29 6.74 -13.54
CA PHE A 165 -6.39 6.49 -14.67
C PHE A 165 -4.93 6.41 -14.23
N GLN A 166 -4.49 7.25 -13.29
CA GLN A 166 -3.16 7.15 -12.69
C GLN A 166 -2.94 5.76 -12.06
N ILE A 167 -3.87 5.30 -11.21
CA ILE A 167 -3.79 3.95 -10.61
C ILE A 167 -3.79 2.85 -11.67
N PHE A 168 -4.61 2.98 -12.71
CA PHE A 168 -4.63 2.03 -13.81
C PHE A 168 -3.24 1.92 -14.46
N LYS A 169 -2.65 3.04 -14.88
CA LYS A 169 -1.37 3.05 -15.58
C LYS A 169 -0.21 2.65 -14.66
N CYS A 170 -0.23 3.04 -13.38
CA CYS A 170 0.78 2.57 -12.43
C CYS A 170 0.69 1.05 -12.17
N LEU A 171 -0.51 0.47 -12.11
CA LEU A 171 -0.68 -0.99 -12.02
C LEU A 171 -0.20 -1.69 -13.29
N THR A 172 -0.50 -1.15 -14.47
CA THR A 172 0.03 -1.66 -15.74
C THR A 172 1.56 -1.64 -15.73
N HIS A 173 2.17 -0.53 -15.31
CA HIS A 173 3.62 -0.39 -15.18
C HIS A 173 4.20 -1.43 -14.20
N PHE A 174 3.61 -1.56 -13.02
CA PHE A 174 3.97 -2.57 -12.03
C PHE A 174 3.98 -3.98 -12.64
N PHE A 175 2.87 -4.40 -13.24
CA PHE A 175 2.69 -5.75 -13.78
C PHE A 175 3.59 -6.04 -14.97
N SER A 176 3.81 -5.07 -15.86
CA SER A 176 4.76 -5.21 -16.97
C SER A 176 6.19 -5.46 -16.49
N SER A 177 6.52 -4.98 -15.29
CA SER A 177 7.82 -5.17 -14.66
C SER A 177 7.94 -6.47 -13.85
N GLN A 178 6.83 -7.19 -13.64
CA GLN A 178 6.85 -8.42 -12.83
C GLN A 178 7.13 -9.66 -13.69
N ARG A 179 8.32 -10.23 -13.53
CA ARG A 179 8.67 -11.54 -14.14
C ARG A 179 8.02 -12.74 -13.43
N VAL A 180 7.54 -12.54 -12.20
CA VAL A 180 7.07 -13.64 -11.32
C VAL A 180 5.57 -13.88 -11.34
N ILE A 181 4.79 -12.98 -11.96
CA ILE A 181 3.32 -13.06 -12.05
C ILE A 181 2.94 -13.28 -13.53
N PRO A 182 2.47 -14.47 -13.93
CA PRO A 182 2.04 -14.74 -15.29
C PRO A 182 0.86 -13.84 -15.72
N LYS A 183 0.77 -13.50 -17.01
CA LYS A 183 -0.23 -12.56 -17.55
C LYS A 183 -1.68 -12.89 -17.15
N ARG A 184 -2.10 -14.16 -17.26
CA ARG A 184 -3.43 -14.62 -16.81
C ARG A 184 -3.74 -14.30 -15.34
N ILE A 185 -2.73 -14.32 -14.47
CA ILE A 185 -2.87 -13.98 -13.06
C ILE A 185 -2.94 -12.47 -12.87
N GLN A 186 -2.16 -11.71 -13.66
CA GLN A 186 -2.25 -10.25 -13.67
C GLN A 186 -3.68 -9.84 -14.01
N ASP A 187 -4.23 -10.34 -15.12
CA ASP A 187 -5.58 -10.00 -15.59
C ASP A 187 -6.65 -10.40 -14.57
N LYS A 188 -6.52 -11.58 -13.93
CA LYS A 188 -7.43 -12.04 -12.87
C LYS A 188 -7.51 -11.08 -11.68
N TYR A 189 -6.39 -10.51 -11.25
CA TYR A 189 -6.33 -9.68 -10.04
C TYR A 189 -6.30 -8.18 -10.30
N PHE A 190 -6.17 -7.76 -11.57
CA PHE A 190 -5.97 -6.36 -11.93
C PHE A 190 -7.08 -5.47 -11.37
N ASP A 191 -8.35 -5.79 -11.66
CA ASP A 191 -9.48 -4.97 -11.23
C ASP A 191 -9.68 -4.98 -9.71
N MET A 192 -9.44 -6.13 -9.07
CA MET A 192 -9.48 -6.23 -7.61
C MET A 192 -8.43 -5.32 -6.96
N LEU A 193 -7.20 -5.32 -7.46
CA LEU A 193 -6.11 -4.48 -6.94
C LEU A 193 -6.39 -3.01 -7.21
N ARG A 194 -6.89 -2.69 -8.41
CA ARG A 194 -7.31 -1.33 -8.78
C ARG A 194 -8.36 -0.81 -7.81
N LYS A 195 -9.42 -1.58 -7.57
CA LYS A 195 -10.50 -1.22 -6.62
C LYS A 195 -9.94 -1.01 -5.20
N LYS A 196 -9.13 -1.95 -4.70
CA LYS A 196 -8.51 -1.83 -3.36
C LYS A 196 -7.62 -0.60 -3.20
N LEU A 197 -6.88 -0.22 -4.25
CA LEU A 197 -6.08 1.01 -4.23
C LEU A 197 -6.95 2.26 -4.22
N LEU A 198 -8.02 2.30 -5.02
CA LEU A 198 -8.97 3.41 -5.02
C LEU A 198 -9.67 3.58 -3.67
N ASP A 199 -10.14 2.48 -3.08
CA ASP A 199 -10.73 2.48 -1.73
C ASP A 199 -9.71 3.01 -0.71
N ARG A 200 -8.44 2.61 -0.85
CA ARG A 200 -7.35 3.07 0.03
C ARG A 200 -7.10 4.57 -0.12
N ILE A 201 -7.16 5.15 -1.32
CA ILE A 201 -7.09 6.59 -1.53
C ILE A 201 -8.20 7.29 -0.76
N THR A 202 -9.44 6.81 -0.90
CA THR A 202 -10.60 7.41 -0.22
C THR A 202 -10.46 7.35 1.30
N PHE A 203 -10.05 6.21 1.86
CA PHE A 203 -9.85 6.06 3.31
C PHE A 203 -8.75 6.98 3.85
N ILE A 204 -7.65 7.12 3.10
CA ILE A 204 -6.54 8.00 3.48
C ILE A 204 -6.99 9.46 3.45
N LYS A 205 -7.61 9.92 2.36
CA LYS A 205 -8.09 11.31 2.22
C LYS A 205 -9.10 11.66 3.32
N SER A 206 -10.06 10.77 3.57
CA SER A 206 -11.04 10.95 4.65
C SER A 206 -10.39 11.06 6.02
N ARG A 207 -9.34 10.27 6.29
CA ARG A 207 -8.63 10.31 7.58
C ARG A 207 -7.75 11.54 7.74
N GLU A 208 -7.06 11.95 6.68
CA GLU A 208 -6.23 13.16 6.65
C GLU A 208 -7.04 14.41 6.99
N GLN A 209 -8.22 14.54 6.38
CA GLN A 209 -9.11 15.68 6.57
C GLN A 209 -9.85 15.66 7.91
N ASN A 210 -9.83 14.53 8.62
CA ASN A 210 -10.49 14.39 9.90
C ASN A 210 -9.72 15.15 10.99
N LYS A 211 -10.37 16.13 11.64
CA LYS A 211 -9.80 16.95 12.71
C LYS A 211 -10.11 16.46 14.13
N SER A 212 -10.57 15.20 14.28
CA SER A 212 -10.81 14.64 15.61
C SER A 212 -9.50 14.45 16.38
N GLN A 213 -9.56 14.74 17.68
CA GLN A 213 -8.46 14.47 18.62
C GLN A 213 -8.42 12.99 19.03
N ARG A 214 -8.35 12.09 18.04
CA ARG A 214 -8.28 10.64 18.23
C ARG A 214 -7.02 10.06 17.63
N ASN A 215 -6.40 9.10 18.33
CA ASN A 215 -5.17 8.46 17.90
C ASN A 215 -5.38 7.21 17.00
N HIS A 216 -6.53 7.09 16.35
CA HIS A 216 -6.78 5.96 15.46
C HIS A 216 -5.90 6.04 14.19
N MET A 217 -5.18 4.96 13.91
CA MET A 217 -4.27 4.84 12.77
C MET A 217 -4.92 4.03 11.65
N ILE A 218 -4.91 4.56 10.42
CA ILE A 218 -5.32 3.82 9.23
C ILE A 218 -4.08 3.45 8.43
N LYS A 219 -3.93 2.17 8.08
CA LYS A 219 -2.84 1.72 7.20
C LYS A 219 -2.94 2.35 5.84
N THR A 220 -1.81 2.79 5.29
CA THR A 220 -1.71 3.32 3.92
C THR A 220 -1.64 2.21 2.86
N PHE A 221 -1.56 0.95 3.28
CA PHE A 221 -1.32 -0.20 2.43
C PHE A 221 -2.23 -1.40 2.77
N PHE A 222 -2.24 -2.38 1.87
CA PHE A 222 -2.84 -3.69 2.05
C PHE A 222 -1.92 -4.78 1.48
N ASN A 223 -2.21 -6.03 1.84
CA ASN A 223 -1.39 -7.18 1.45
C ASN A 223 -1.96 -7.82 0.18
N PHE A 224 -1.06 -8.23 -0.72
CA PHE A 224 -1.37 -9.10 -1.85
C PHE A 224 -0.33 -10.21 -1.90
N SER A 225 -0.76 -11.45 -2.03
CA SER A 225 0.14 -12.59 -2.09
C SER A 225 -0.15 -13.41 -3.33
N TYR A 226 0.90 -13.89 -3.97
CA TYR A 226 0.81 -14.84 -5.06
C TYR A 226 1.87 -15.93 -4.88
N LYS A 227 1.43 -17.17 -4.66
CA LYS A 227 2.32 -18.29 -4.27
C LYS A 227 3.20 -17.88 -3.08
N LYS A 228 4.52 -17.96 -3.23
CA LYS A 228 5.50 -17.56 -2.20
C LYS A 228 5.77 -16.04 -2.16
N TYR A 229 5.35 -15.29 -3.18
CA TYR A 229 5.61 -13.86 -3.31
C TYR A 229 4.61 -13.06 -2.48
N ARG A 230 5.13 -12.13 -1.68
CA ARG A 230 4.37 -11.28 -0.77
C ARG A 230 4.58 -9.83 -1.17
N PHE A 231 3.49 -9.15 -1.47
CA PHE A 231 3.46 -7.77 -1.90
C PHE A 231 2.68 -6.93 -0.89
N TYR A 232 3.18 -5.74 -0.61
CA TYR A 232 2.44 -4.68 0.06
C TYR A 232 2.14 -3.59 -0.95
N PHE A 233 0.87 -3.38 -1.25
CA PHE A 233 0.42 -2.29 -2.13
C PHE A 233 -0.18 -1.18 -1.30
N GLY A 234 0.22 0.06 -1.54
CA GLY A 234 -0.29 1.19 -0.78
C GLY A 234 -0.25 2.50 -1.56
N ILE A 235 -0.80 3.54 -0.96
CA ILE A 235 -0.71 4.89 -1.49
C ILE A 235 0.46 5.57 -0.80
N TYR A 236 1.35 6.16 -1.59
CA TYR A 236 2.52 6.84 -1.06
C TYR A 236 2.10 8.06 -0.25
N LYS A 237 2.60 8.11 0.98
CA LYS A 237 2.54 9.28 1.86
C LYS A 237 3.91 9.43 2.48
N ALA A 238 4.59 10.53 2.16
CA ALA A 238 5.91 10.80 2.73
C ALA A 238 5.83 10.96 4.25
N CYS A 239 6.90 10.56 4.93
CA CYS A 239 7.05 10.77 6.37
C CYS A 239 7.05 12.27 6.74
N SER A 240 7.70 13.10 5.93
CA SER A 240 7.74 14.57 6.07
C SER A 240 8.30 15.10 7.40
N HIS A 241 8.97 14.26 8.19
CA HIS A 241 9.72 14.69 9.37
C HIS A 241 11.15 15.10 8.98
N PRO A 242 11.79 16.06 9.66
CA PRO A 242 13.18 16.42 9.39
C PRO A 242 14.08 15.19 9.47
N ALA A 243 14.82 14.91 8.39
CA ALA A 243 15.68 13.75 8.30
C ALA A 243 16.86 13.86 9.28
N HIS A 244 17.30 12.72 9.80
CA HIS A 244 18.54 12.62 10.56
C HIS A 244 19.75 12.82 9.61
N THR A 245 20.13 14.06 9.30
CA THR A 245 21.40 14.35 8.59
C THR A 245 22.44 14.95 9.53
N LEU A 246 23.70 14.64 9.22
CA LEU A 246 24.88 14.92 10.03
C LEU A 246 25.01 16.39 10.41
N ARG A 247 25.53 16.61 11.63
CA ARG A 247 25.92 17.91 12.19
C ARG A 247 26.63 18.77 11.12
N GLY A 248 26.03 19.88 10.69
CA GLY A 248 26.75 20.88 9.89
C GLY A 248 25.94 21.76 8.93
N THR A 249 24.71 21.39 8.55
CA THR A 249 23.88 22.20 7.64
C THR A 249 22.57 22.64 8.30
N ASN A 250 22.27 23.94 8.25
CA ASN A 250 21.09 24.57 8.88
C ASN A 250 19.74 24.20 8.22
N ILE A 251 19.73 23.33 7.21
CA ILE A 251 18.52 22.82 6.56
C ILE A 251 18.64 21.30 6.52
N SER A 252 17.86 20.61 7.35
CA SER A 252 17.71 19.15 7.25
C SER A 252 16.65 18.84 6.20
N PRO A 253 16.95 18.04 5.15
CA PRO A 253 15.94 17.64 4.18
C PRO A 253 14.80 16.88 4.87
N LEU A 254 13.59 16.93 4.32
CA LEU A 254 12.46 16.17 4.84
C LEU A 254 12.59 14.68 4.49
N CYS A 255 12.17 13.82 5.41
CA CYS A 255 12.17 12.38 5.23
C CYS A 255 11.14 11.95 4.17
N THR A 256 11.63 11.26 3.15
CA THR A 256 10.82 10.73 2.04
C THR A 256 10.44 9.25 2.23
N SER A 257 10.77 8.64 3.37
CA SER A 257 10.35 7.26 3.64
C SER A 257 8.82 7.17 3.66
N PRO A 258 8.22 6.14 3.05
CA PRO A 258 6.77 5.98 3.05
C PRO A 258 6.26 5.77 4.47
N SER A 259 5.23 6.52 4.87
CA SER A 259 4.53 6.30 6.14
C SER A 259 3.61 5.07 6.02
N PRO A 260 3.66 4.12 6.97
CA PRO A 260 2.84 2.92 6.92
C PRO A 260 1.39 3.17 7.36
N PHE A 261 1.11 4.32 7.96
CA PHE A 261 -0.21 4.72 8.43
C PHE A 261 -0.44 6.23 8.32
N ILE A 262 -1.69 6.61 8.53
CA ILE A 262 -2.14 7.99 8.68
C ILE A 262 -3.13 8.11 9.83
N MET A 263 -3.02 9.19 10.60
CA MET A 263 -3.93 9.55 11.68
C MET A 263 -4.70 10.82 11.30
N SER A 264 -5.59 11.27 12.19
CA SER A 264 -6.25 12.57 12.05
C SER A 264 -5.23 13.70 12.04
N ASP A 265 -5.60 14.79 11.37
CA ASP A 265 -4.79 16.00 11.22
C ASP A 265 -3.45 15.73 10.52
N GLU A 266 -3.49 14.88 9.50
CA GLU A 266 -2.33 14.51 8.66
C GLU A 266 -1.11 13.94 9.39
N ARG A 267 -1.25 13.61 10.68
CA ARG A 267 -0.20 13.01 11.51
C ARG A 267 0.18 11.64 10.95
N LYS A 268 1.46 11.50 10.62
CA LYS A 268 2.06 10.33 10.00
C LYS A 268 3.56 10.33 10.28
N ALA A 269 4.18 9.15 10.28
CA ALA A 269 5.62 9.03 10.43
C ALA A 269 6.10 7.68 9.90
N CYS A 270 7.35 7.63 9.46
CA CYS A 270 8.04 6.36 9.26
C CYS A 270 8.48 5.77 10.60
N ILE A 271 9.02 4.56 10.56
CA ILE A 271 9.54 3.89 11.75
C ILE A 271 10.63 4.68 12.48
N ASP A 272 11.53 5.36 11.77
CA ASP A 272 12.63 6.12 12.39
C ASP A 272 12.17 7.43 13.04
N HIS A 273 10.96 7.89 12.70
CA HIS A 273 10.38 9.14 13.18
C HIS A 273 9.11 8.91 14.00
N PHE A 274 8.87 7.68 14.42
CA PHE A 274 7.67 7.32 15.17
C PHE A 274 7.61 8.03 16.53
N ASP A 275 8.77 8.27 17.14
CA ASP A 275 8.96 9.03 18.36
C ASP A 275 8.58 10.51 18.23
N LYS A 276 8.63 11.07 17.02
CA LYS A 276 8.23 12.46 16.73
C LYS A 276 6.71 12.64 16.58
N LEU A 277 5.91 11.59 16.72
CA LEU A 277 4.46 11.69 16.62
C LEU A 277 3.84 12.24 17.90
N VAL A 278 3.04 13.29 17.74
CA VAL A 278 2.20 13.84 18.82
C VAL A 278 0.95 13.00 18.96
N PHE A 279 0.70 12.50 20.17
CA PHE A 279 -0.52 11.77 20.53
C PHE A 279 -1.44 12.67 21.35
N TYR A 280 -2.75 12.58 21.10
CA TYR A 280 -3.74 13.23 21.95
C TYR A 280 -3.90 12.43 23.24
N HIS A 281 -3.66 13.05 24.38
CA HIS A 281 -3.98 12.47 25.67
C HIS A 281 -5.46 12.72 25.96
N HIS A 282 -6.17 11.70 26.43
CA HIS A 282 -7.48 11.91 27.01
C HIS A 282 -7.26 12.45 28.42
N ASP A 283 -7.31 13.77 28.58
CA ASP A 283 -7.48 14.35 29.89
C ASP A 283 -8.87 13.97 30.37
N ASN A 284 -8.94 13.04 31.32
CA ASN A 284 -10.15 12.77 32.07
C ASN A 284 -10.49 14.04 32.84
N MET A 285 -11.34 14.90 32.29
CA MET A 285 -12.05 15.93 33.03
C MET A 285 -13.01 15.22 34.00
N SER A 286 -12.48 14.74 35.12
CA SER A 286 -13.27 14.54 36.33
C SER A 286 -13.61 15.93 36.85
N GLY A 287 -14.77 16.43 36.42
CA GLY A 287 -15.42 17.56 37.05
C GLY A 287 -15.78 17.17 38.47
N ASN A 288 -14.89 17.46 39.42
CA ASN A 288 -15.20 17.43 40.83
C ASN A 288 -16.03 18.70 41.10
N SER A 289 -17.36 18.60 41.01
CA SER A 289 -18.25 19.60 41.59
C SER A 289 -18.04 19.60 43.09
N GLN A 290 -17.12 20.44 43.57
CA GLN A 290 -17.07 20.79 44.97
C GLN A 290 -18.27 21.69 45.26
N ASN A 291 -19.19 21.14 46.06
CA ASN A 291 -20.18 21.86 46.82
C ASN A 291 -19.51 23.04 47.54
N VAL A 292 -19.98 24.25 47.26
CA VAL A 292 -19.81 25.39 48.17
C VAL A 292 -21.17 25.61 48.83
N THR A 293 -21.29 25.07 50.03
CA THR A 293 -22.30 25.45 51.01
C THR A 293 -22.02 26.89 51.44
N ALA A 294 -22.97 27.80 51.25
CA ALA A 294 -22.89 29.14 51.82
C ALA A 294 -23.26 29.09 53.32
N PRO A 295 -22.50 29.74 54.21
CA PRO A 295 -22.95 29.98 55.57
C PRO A 295 -23.69 31.33 55.68
N GLN A 296 -24.84 31.23 56.37
CA GLN A 296 -25.66 32.27 57.02
C GLN A 296 -26.29 33.38 56.18
#